data_AF-G4ZD16-F1
#
_entry.id   AF-G4ZD16-F1
#
_cell.length_a   1.000
_cell.length_b   1.000
_cell.length_c   1.000
_cell.angle_alpha   90.00
_cell.angle_beta   90.00
_cell.angle_gamma   90.00
#
_symmetry.space_group_name_H-M   'P 1'
#
loop_
_entity.id
_entity.type
_entity.pdbx_description
1 polymer ?
#
loop_
_entity_poly.entity_id
_entity_poly.type
_entity_poly.pdbx_seq_one_letter_code
_entity_poly.pdbx_strand_id
1 'polypeptide(L)'
;PAPATASTLAGCALNWYIHQIWESVKGKKEQNKRADAKAAVNSMLVLYQTPCTILKPPHRSNGDAYQTWKHDLWELALLLDHTANERLGSFDGKKPTTKASSLRKRWRALRASHPEAYKALGAQYLALKASGSISDEYTPATHQWTANDL
;
A
#
# COMPACT_ATOMS: atom_id res chain seq x y z
N PRO A 1 -6.58 16.81 -18.16
CA PRO A 1 -5.54 15.75 -18.16
C PRO A 1 -5.58 14.96 -16.84
N ALA A 2 -5.95 13.67 -16.87
CA ALA A 2 -5.74 12.81 -15.71
C ALA A 2 -4.23 12.69 -15.47
N PRO A 3 -3.70 12.95 -14.27
CA PRO A 3 -2.28 12.80 -14.03
C PRO A 3 -1.89 11.34 -14.28
N ALA A 4 -0.67 11.13 -14.78
CA ALA A 4 -0.11 9.83 -15.13
C ALA A 4 0.20 8.96 -13.89
N THR A 5 -0.75 8.86 -12.95
CA THR A 5 -0.63 8.27 -11.62
C THR A 5 -0.86 6.75 -11.64
N ALA A 6 -1.12 6.13 -12.79
CA ALA A 6 -1.32 4.68 -12.85
C ALA A 6 -0.01 3.87 -12.88
N SER A 7 1.14 4.50 -13.10
CA SER A 7 2.43 3.80 -13.27
C SER A 7 3.35 3.85 -12.03
N THR A 8 3.05 4.69 -11.04
CA THR A 8 3.85 4.86 -9.81
C THR A 8 3.26 4.10 -8.62
N LEU A 9 4.06 3.85 -7.58
CA LEU A 9 3.60 3.15 -6.37
C LEU A 9 2.64 4.01 -5.56
N ALA A 10 3.00 5.29 -5.32
CA ALA A 10 2.10 6.24 -4.70
C ALA A 10 0.77 6.36 -5.47
N GLY A 11 0.85 6.38 -6.79
CA GLY A 11 -0.34 6.42 -7.63
C GLY A 11 -1.16 5.13 -7.63
N CYS A 12 -0.50 3.98 -7.46
CA CYS A 12 -1.17 2.71 -7.22
C CYS A 12 -1.97 2.73 -5.92
N ALA A 13 -1.39 3.26 -4.82
CA ALA A 13 -2.11 3.45 -3.56
C ALA A 13 -3.26 4.45 -3.71
N LEU A 14 -3.03 5.62 -4.32
CA LEU A 14 -4.09 6.60 -4.54
C LEU A 14 -5.27 6.01 -5.33
N ASN A 15 -4.99 5.29 -6.41
CA ASN A 15 -6.02 4.63 -7.22
C ASN A 15 -6.74 3.52 -6.46
N TRP A 16 -6.03 2.74 -5.64
CA TRP A 16 -6.60 1.70 -4.79
C TRP A 16 -7.76 2.25 -3.97
N TYR A 17 -7.54 3.37 -3.26
CA TYR A 17 -8.52 3.99 -2.40
C TYR A 17 -9.57 4.82 -3.15
N ILE A 18 -9.18 5.67 -4.12
CA ILE A 18 -10.14 6.53 -4.85
C ILE A 18 -11.17 5.69 -5.62
N HIS A 19 -10.72 4.61 -6.27
CA HIS A 19 -11.55 3.80 -7.17
C HIS A 19 -12.08 2.52 -6.53
N GLN A 20 -11.79 2.29 -5.24
CA GLN A 20 -12.20 1.09 -4.52
C GLN A 20 -11.89 -0.16 -5.36
N ILE A 21 -10.63 -0.29 -5.79
CA ILE A 21 -10.22 -1.36 -6.74
C ILE A 21 -10.56 -2.76 -6.19
N TRP A 22 -10.74 -2.89 -4.87
CA TRP A 22 -11.22 -4.10 -4.22
C TRP A 22 -12.66 -4.48 -4.59
N GLU A 23 -13.55 -3.53 -4.89
CA GLU A 23 -14.97 -3.74 -5.23
C GLU A 23 -15.24 -3.78 -6.73
N SER A 24 -14.59 -2.90 -7.51
CA SER A 24 -15.06 -2.51 -8.84
C SER A 24 -14.65 -3.43 -10.00
N VAL A 25 -14.00 -4.57 -9.73
CA VAL A 25 -13.26 -5.32 -10.76
C VAL A 25 -13.94 -6.64 -11.17
N LYS A 26 -14.43 -6.70 -12.41
CA LYS A 26 -14.90 -7.92 -13.11
C LYS A 26 -13.93 -8.27 -14.26
N GLY A 27 -13.60 -9.55 -14.43
CA GLY A 27 -12.72 -10.04 -15.51
C GLY A 27 -11.28 -10.38 -15.08
N LYS A 28 -10.65 -11.36 -15.76
CA LYS A 28 -9.37 -11.98 -15.35
C LYS A 28 -8.17 -11.03 -15.39
N LYS A 29 -8.07 -10.17 -16.41
CA LYS A 29 -6.95 -9.23 -16.55
C LYS A 29 -6.99 -8.15 -15.47
N GLU A 30 -8.18 -7.70 -15.13
CA GLU A 30 -8.44 -6.68 -14.15
C GLU A 30 -8.26 -7.26 -12.74
N GLN A 31 -8.64 -8.53 -12.51
CA GLN A 31 -8.32 -9.27 -11.28
C GLN A 31 -6.81 -9.32 -11.01
N ASN A 32 -5.99 -9.55 -12.03
CA ASN A 32 -4.53 -9.52 -11.88
C ASN A 32 -4.02 -8.13 -11.47
N LYS A 33 -4.55 -7.06 -12.09
CA LYS A 33 -4.22 -5.69 -11.70
C LYS A 33 -4.63 -5.38 -10.25
N ARG A 34 -5.79 -5.85 -9.82
CA ARG A 34 -6.25 -5.76 -8.42
C ARG A 34 -5.30 -6.51 -7.49
N ALA A 35 -4.86 -7.71 -7.84
CA ALA A 35 -3.93 -8.48 -7.02
C ALA A 35 -2.56 -7.81 -6.91
N ASP A 36 -2.05 -7.22 -8.00
CA ASP A 36 -0.82 -6.43 -7.99
C ASP A 36 -0.95 -5.17 -7.13
N ALA A 37 -2.06 -4.44 -7.25
CA ALA A 37 -2.33 -3.26 -6.44
C ALA A 37 -2.45 -3.60 -4.95
N LYS A 38 -3.23 -4.64 -4.60
CA LYS A 38 -3.33 -5.16 -3.22
C LYS A 38 -1.94 -5.49 -2.68
N ALA A 39 -1.15 -6.23 -3.44
CA ALA A 39 0.19 -6.63 -3.00
C ALA A 39 1.12 -5.43 -2.80
N ALA A 40 1.09 -4.45 -3.70
CA ALA A 40 1.91 -3.24 -3.58
C ALA A 40 1.52 -2.41 -2.35
N VAL A 41 0.22 -2.09 -2.18
CA VAL A 41 -0.28 -1.31 -1.04
C VAL A 41 0.05 -1.99 0.28
N ASN A 42 -0.23 -3.29 0.39
CA ASN A 42 0.09 -4.05 1.60
C ASN A 42 1.60 -4.09 1.88
N SER A 43 2.43 -4.29 0.85
CA SER A 43 3.89 -4.29 1.03
C SER A 43 4.39 -2.93 1.52
N MET A 44 3.86 -1.83 0.98
CA MET A 44 4.24 -0.49 1.43
C MET A 44 3.83 -0.22 2.88
N LEU A 45 2.61 -0.60 3.27
CA LEU A 45 2.13 -0.47 4.65
C LEU A 45 2.98 -1.29 5.63
N VAL A 46 3.31 -2.54 5.27
CA VAL A 46 4.21 -3.39 6.09
C VAL A 46 5.61 -2.79 6.18
N LEU A 47 6.12 -2.15 5.13
CA LEU A 47 7.46 -1.55 5.16
C LEU A 47 7.51 -0.21 5.88
N TYR A 48 6.39 0.50 5.99
CA TYR A 48 6.31 1.84 6.57
C TYR A 48 6.63 1.87 8.07
N GLN A 49 6.06 0.93 8.85
CA GLN A 49 6.28 0.75 10.30
C GLN A 49 6.14 2.03 11.15
N THR A 50 5.46 3.05 10.63
CA THR A 50 5.20 4.32 11.29
C THR A 50 3.70 4.46 11.48
N PRO A 51 3.22 5.09 12.57
CA PRO A 51 1.79 5.31 12.75
C PRO A 51 1.17 6.05 11.56
N CYS A 52 0.04 5.55 11.07
CA CYS A 52 -0.75 6.21 10.04
C CYS A 52 -2.21 5.77 10.09
N THR A 53 -3.08 6.65 9.61
CA THR A 53 -4.52 6.40 9.54
C THR A 53 -4.99 6.65 8.12
N ILE A 54 -5.66 5.66 7.53
CA ILE A 54 -6.35 5.79 6.26
C ILE A 54 -7.84 5.91 6.55
N LEU A 55 -8.32 7.15 6.46
CA LEU A 55 -9.71 7.50 6.71
C LEU A 55 -10.59 7.18 5.49
N LYS A 56 -11.87 6.89 5.77
CA LYS A 56 -12.90 6.85 4.72
C LYS A 56 -13.05 8.23 4.07
N PRO A 57 -13.31 8.29 2.76
CA PRO A 57 -13.54 9.57 2.10
C PRO A 57 -14.79 10.26 2.68
N PRO A 58 -14.77 11.59 2.81
CA PRO A 58 -15.99 12.34 3.10
C PRO A 58 -16.98 12.24 1.94
N HIS A 59 -18.24 12.61 2.18
CA HIS A 59 -19.26 12.59 1.15
C HIS A 59 -18.89 13.50 -0.02
N ARG A 60 -19.05 13.03 -1.25
CA ARG A 60 -18.58 13.73 -2.47
C ARG A 60 -19.25 15.10 -2.70
N SER A 61 -20.42 15.33 -2.13
CA SER A 61 -21.08 16.65 -2.19
C SER A 61 -20.33 17.73 -1.40
N ASN A 62 -19.48 17.34 -0.45
CA ASN A 62 -18.55 18.25 0.20
C ASN A 62 -17.23 18.24 -0.60
N GLY A 63 -17.19 19.09 -1.63
CA GLY A 63 -16.07 19.15 -2.57
C GLY A 63 -14.74 19.44 -1.88
N ASP A 64 -14.71 20.43 -0.99
CA ASP A 64 -13.49 20.85 -0.31
C ASP A 64 -12.93 19.74 0.59
N ALA A 65 -13.76 19.16 1.46
CA ALA A 65 -13.33 18.06 2.32
C ALA A 65 -12.84 16.85 1.51
N TYR A 66 -13.48 16.56 0.37
CA TYR A 66 -13.07 15.46 -0.51
C TYR A 66 -11.73 15.75 -1.21
N GLN A 67 -11.43 16.99 -1.58
CA GLN A 67 -10.12 17.37 -2.11
C GLN A 67 -9.04 17.32 -1.03
N THR A 68 -9.32 17.79 0.19
CA THR A 68 -8.41 17.65 1.34
C THR A 68 -8.09 16.18 1.58
N TRP A 69 -9.10 15.32 1.68
CA TRP A 69 -8.89 13.87 1.85
C TRP A 69 -8.04 13.26 0.74
N LYS A 70 -8.24 13.64 -0.53
CA LYS A 70 -7.40 13.18 -1.64
C LYS A 70 -5.96 13.64 -1.52
N HIS A 71 -5.75 14.87 -1.07
CA HIS A 71 -4.43 15.44 -0.89
C HIS A 71 -3.67 14.70 0.23
N ASP A 72 -4.28 14.55 1.41
CA ASP A 72 -3.70 13.84 2.55
C ASP A 72 -3.36 12.38 2.17
N LEU A 73 -4.26 11.73 1.44
CA LEU A 73 -4.03 10.38 0.94
C LEU A 73 -2.86 10.31 -0.06
N TRP A 74 -2.71 11.33 -0.91
CA TRP A 74 -1.60 11.41 -1.85
C TRP A 74 -0.27 11.62 -1.13
N GLU A 75 -0.21 12.48 -0.11
CA GLU A 75 0.98 12.68 0.71
C GLU A 75 1.37 11.40 1.45
N LEU A 76 0.41 10.72 2.07
CA LEU A 76 0.63 9.42 2.69
C LEU A 76 1.17 8.41 1.66
N ALA A 77 0.58 8.36 0.46
CA ALA A 77 1.03 7.45 -0.59
C ALA A 77 2.49 7.71 -1.03
N LEU A 78 2.93 8.96 -1.06
CA LEU A 78 4.33 9.32 -1.35
C LEU A 78 5.27 8.86 -0.23
N LEU A 79 4.88 9.04 1.03
CA LEU A 79 5.64 8.57 2.19
C LEU A 79 5.77 7.05 2.19
N LEU A 80 4.66 6.34 1.96
CA LEU A 80 4.62 4.89 1.83
C LEU A 80 5.55 4.38 0.73
N ASP A 81 5.52 4.99 -0.46
CA ASP A 81 6.40 4.68 -1.58
C ASP A 81 7.88 4.88 -1.22
N HIS A 82 8.23 6.06 -0.71
CA HIS A 82 9.60 6.41 -0.37
C HIS A 82 10.19 5.46 0.67
N THR A 83 9.50 5.29 1.80
CA THR A 83 9.97 4.42 2.90
C THR A 83 10.06 2.97 2.47
N ALA A 84 9.10 2.46 1.67
CA ALA A 84 9.17 1.09 1.17
C ALA A 84 10.39 0.87 0.27
N ASN A 85 10.71 1.84 -0.59
CA ASN A 85 11.87 1.76 -1.47
C ASN A 85 13.20 1.86 -0.73
N GLU A 86 13.31 2.78 0.22
CA GLU A 86 14.50 2.95 1.07
C GLU A 86 14.77 1.67 1.87
N ARG A 87 13.73 1.16 2.54
CA ARG A 87 13.85 -0.02 3.40
C ARG A 87 14.13 -1.30 2.63
N LEU A 88 13.53 -1.50 1.45
CA LEU A 88 13.93 -2.62 0.60
C LEU A 88 15.35 -2.44 0.05
N GLY A 89 15.74 -1.20 -0.25
CA GLY A 89 17.09 -0.86 -0.70
C GLY A 89 18.16 -1.24 0.32
N SER A 90 17.89 -1.12 1.62
CA SER A 90 18.83 -1.55 2.66
C SER A 90 19.04 -3.07 2.70
N PHE A 91 18.13 -3.87 2.14
CA PHE A 91 18.29 -5.33 2.06
C PHE A 91 18.88 -5.81 0.74
N ASP A 92 18.52 -5.17 -0.38
CA ASP A 92 18.89 -5.67 -1.73
C ASP A 92 19.87 -4.77 -2.48
N GLY A 93 20.22 -3.60 -1.95
CA GLY A 93 21.13 -2.63 -2.58
C GLY A 93 20.60 -2.03 -3.88
N LYS A 94 19.32 -2.24 -4.21
CA LYS A 94 18.75 -1.80 -5.50
C LYS A 94 18.24 -0.37 -5.40
N LYS A 95 18.34 0.33 -6.53
CA LYS A 95 17.74 1.66 -6.71
C LYS A 95 16.21 1.60 -6.52
N PRO A 96 15.59 2.71 -6.09
CA PRO A 96 14.14 2.82 -5.97
C PRO A 96 13.40 2.44 -7.25
N THR A 97 12.19 1.90 -7.10
CA THR A 97 11.30 1.54 -8.20
C THR A 97 9.93 2.17 -8.04
N THR A 98 9.36 2.64 -9.13
CA THR A 98 8.00 3.19 -9.16
C THR A 98 6.96 2.14 -9.54
N LYS A 99 7.36 0.93 -9.96
CA LYS A 99 6.42 -0.08 -10.49
C LYS A 99 5.93 -1.03 -9.39
N ALA A 100 4.61 -1.15 -9.24
CA ALA A 100 3.95 -2.11 -8.32
C ALA A 100 4.45 -3.55 -8.48
N SER A 101 4.58 -4.03 -9.72
CA SER A 101 5.06 -5.39 -10.00
C SER A 101 6.53 -5.60 -9.61
N SER A 102 7.35 -4.56 -9.70
CA SER A 102 8.75 -4.58 -9.29
C SER A 102 8.86 -4.63 -7.76
N LEU A 103 8.11 -3.78 -7.05
CA LEU A 103 8.03 -3.80 -5.59
C LEU A 103 7.57 -5.18 -5.08
N ARG A 104 6.51 -5.74 -5.68
CA ARG A 104 6.01 -7.08 -5.34
C ARG A 104 7.08 -8.16 -5.50
N LYS A 105 7.89 -8.11 -6.56
CA LYS A 105 9.00 -9.04 -6.77
C LYS A 105 10.09 -8.87 -5.71
N ARG A 106 10.46 -7.63 -5.36
CA ARG A 106 11.45 -7.33 -4.31
C ARG A 106 10.97 -7.83 -2.94
N TRP A 107 9.71 -7.57 -2.58
CA TRP A 107 9.11 -8.06 -1.33
C TRP A 107 9.11 -9.59 -1.24
N ARG A 108 8.76 -10.30 -2.32
CA ARG A 108 8.85 -11.76 -2.37
C ARG A 108 10.28 -12.27 -2.28
N ALA A 109 11.22 -11.59 -2.93
CA ALA A 109 12.63 -11.94 -2.85
C ALA A 109 13.15 -11.78 -1.41
N LEU A 110 12.72 -10.74 -0.69
CA LEU A 110 13.05 -10.54 0.72
C LEU A 110 12.62 -11.74 1.58
N ARG A 111 11.42 -12.30 1.35
CA ARG A 111 10.95 -13.52 2.05
C ARG A 111 11.93 -14.69 1.89
N ALA A 112 12.55 -14.82 0.72
CA ALA A 112 13.48 -15.91 0.43
C ALA A 112 14.91 -15.62 0.92
N SER A 113 15.39 -14.38 0.74
CA SER A 113 16.78 -14.01 1.07
C SER A 113 16.99 -13.59 2.52
N HIS A 114 15.97 -13.01 3.16
CA HIS A 114 16.01 -12.53 4.55
C HIS A 114 14.72 -12.93 5.29
N PRO A 115 14.44 -14.22 5.46
CA PRO A 115 13.17 -14.71 6.02
C PRO A 115 12.87 -14.17 7.42
N GLU A 116 13.89 -14.02 8.26
CA GLU A 116 13.71 -13.50 9.62
C GLU A 116 13.37 -12.00 9.63
N ALA A 117 13.98 -11.20 8.75
CA ALA A 117 13.64 -9.79 8.59
C ALA A 117 12.21 -9.64 8.04
N TYR A 118 11.82 -10.47 7.06
CA TYR A 118 10.47 -10.48 6.52
C TYR A 118 9.42 -10.76 7.62
N LYS A 119 9.64 -11.80 8.44
CA LYS A 119 8.76 -12.14 9.57
C LYS A 119 8.72 -11.02 10.61
N ALA A 120 9.87 -10.44 10.95
CA ALA A 120 9.95 -9.36 11.93
C ALA A 120 9.16 -8.11 11.48
N LEU A 121 9.31 -7.72 10.21
CA LEU A 121 8.51 -6.62 9.63
C LEU A 121 7.02 -6.93 9.67
N GLY A 122 6.62 -8.13 9.26
CA GLY A 122 5.22 -8.53 9.32
C GLY A 122 4.66 -8.52 10.74
N ALA A 123 5.40 -9.05 11.72
CA ALA A 123 5.01 -9.08 13.13
C ALA A 123 4.90 -7.67 13.72
N GLN A 124 5.86 -6.79 13.43
CA GLN A 124 5.84 -5.40 13.89
C GLN A 124 4.65 -4.63 13.30
N TYR A 125 4.35 -4.83 12.02
CA TYR A 125 3.16 -4.25 11.38
C TYR A 125 1.86 -4.72 12.07
N LEU A 126 1.75 -6.02 12.37
CA LEU A 126 0.58 -6.57 13.05
C LEU A 126 0.45 -6.02 14.48
N ALA A 127 1.55 -5.83 15.20
CA ALA A 127 1.55 -5.20 16.51
C ALA A 127 1.10 -3.73 16.45
N LEU A 128 1.59 -2.96 15.46
CA LEU A 128 1.15 -1.59 15.23
C LEU A 128 -0.34 -1.51 14.91
N LYS A 129 -0.87 -2.44 14.09
CA LYS A 129 -2.31 -2.55 13.85
C LYS A 129 -3.10 -2.90 15.10
N ALA A 130 -2.64 -3.87 15.89
CA ALA A 130 -3.33 -4.28 17.12
C ALA A 130 -3.41 -3.14 18.15
N SER A 131 -2.39 -2.27 18.18
CA SER A 131 -2.38 -1.07 19.03
C SER A 131 -3.23 0.10 18.50
N GLY A 132 -3.73 0.03 17.27
CA GLY A 132 -4.39 1.14 16.58
C GLY A 132 -3.43 2.19 15.98
N SER A 133 -2.12 2.04 16.14
CA SER A 133 -1.12 2.94 15.56
C SER A 133 -1.16 2.97 14.03
N ILE A 134 -1.46 1.82 13.41
CA ILE A 134 -1.79 1.74 11.98
C ILE A 134 -3.26 1.35 11.86
N SER A 135 -4.07 2.22 11.26
CA SER A 135 -5.49 1.98 11.00
C SER A 135 -5.80 2.19 9.52
N ASP A 136 -6.44 1.21 8.88
CA ASP A 136 -7.06 1.36 7.57
C ASP A 136 -8.56 1.09 7.74
N GLU A 137 -9.33 2.17 7.80
CA GLU A 137 -10.78 2.12 8.03
C GLU A 137 -11.56 1.92 6.72
N TYR A 138 -10.89 2.00 5.58
CA TYR A 138 -11.54 2.10 4.29
C TYR A 138 -11.42 0.82 3.46
N THR A 139 -10.26 0.17 3.48
CA THR A 139 -10.07 -1.14 2.83
C THR A 139 -10.75 -2.23 3.67
N PRO A 140 -11.56 -3.14 3.08
CA PRO A 140 -12.12 -4.27 3.83
C PRO A 140 -11.02 -5.17 4.42
N ALA A 141 -11.27 -5.74 5.61
CA ALA A 141 -10.27 -6.58 6.31
C ALA A 141 -9.74 -7.76 5.46
N THR A 142 -10.56 -8.36 4.60
CA THR A 142 -10.18 -9.45 3.69
C THR A 142 -9.16 -9.03 2.62
N HIS A 143 -8.95 -7.73 2.45
CA HIS A 143 -8.01 -7.14 1.52
C HIS A 143 -6.76 -6.56 2.18
N GLN A 144 -6.75 -6.43 3.50
CA GLN A 144 -5.59 -5.99 4.26
C GLN A 144 -4.64 -7.16 4.50
N TRP A 145 -3.37 -6.86 4.75
CA TRP A 145 -2.39 -7.86 5.19
C TRP A 145 -2.71 -8.36 6.61
N THR A 146 -2.63 -9.68 6.81
CA THR A 146 -3.00 -10.37 8.05
C THR A 146 -1.90 -11.34 8.52
N ALA A 147 -2.10 -11.95 9.68
CA ALA A 147 -1.20 -12.99 10.18
C ALA A 147 -1.06 -14.20 9.23
N ASN A 148 -2.07 -14.48 8.41
CA ASN A 148 -2.03 -15.56 7.42
C ASN A 148 -1.07 -15.28 6.25
N ASP A 149 -0.66 -14.03 6.07
CA ASP A 149 0.25 -13.61 4.99
C ASP A 149 1.74 -13.65 5.41
N LEU A 150 2.03 -13.93 6.70
CA LEU A 150 3.38 -14.03 7.27
C LEU A 150 4.19 -15.22 6.70
#